data_AF-A0A2M7TBC5-F1
#
_entry.id   AF-A0A2M7TBC5-F1
#
_cell.length_a   1.000
_cell.length_b   1.000
_cell.length_c   1.000
_cell.angle_alpha   90.00
_cell.angle_beta   90.00
_cell.angle_gamma   90.00
#
_symmetry.space_group_name_H-M   'P 1'
#
loop_
_entity.id
_entity.type
_entity.pdbx_description
1 polymer ?
#
loop_
_entity_poly.entity_id
_entity_poly.type
_entity_poly.pdbx_seq_one_letter_code
_entity_poly.pdbx_strand_id
1 'polypeptide(L)'
;MNCSLKGGRGRVLAICLIIVFALSISSCGSQNAGSTNVSTGQLQSALDGYLKKDARLKHWKLLDTKVSILSQRSSGEQLKAVFDVERKYRLDYDKAEDIPALKGRLAFLKDYRNRLSKEQLKRAKKDINVWRHDLNEYISTDQRIFANIKVVGKSDSGERLVPGSARFYIETDGTIGNSIAYAPLDIKDIPTPEEVERSAYESIRNTVGMAP
;
A
#
# COMPACT_ATOMS: atom_id res chain seq x y z
N MET A 1 -0.58 47.34 -20.40
CA MET A 1 -0.39 46.05 -21.10
C MET A 1 -0.27 44.97 -20.04
N ASN A 2 -1.37 44.25 -19.79
CA ASN A 2 -1.47 43.17 -18.82
C ASN A 2 -1.47 41.84 -19.58
N CYS A 3 -0.56 40.93 -19.23
CA CYS A 3 -0.74 39.51 -19.50
C CYS A 3 -0.64 38.73 -18.18
N SER A 4 -1.82 38.34 -17.72
CA SER A 4 -2.07 37.46 -16.58
C SER A 4 -1.94 36.02 -17.05
N LEU A 5 -0.95 35.28 -16.53
CA LEU A 5 -0.89 33.82 -16.67
C LEU A 5 -1.65 33.19 -15.50
N LYS A 6 -2.96 33.01 -15.70
CA LYS A 6 -3.76 32.01 -14.98
C LYS A 6 -3.69 30.69 -15.76
N GLY A 7 -3.47 29.59 -15.05
CA GLY A 7 -3.88 28.26 -15.50
C GLY A 7 -2.76 27.23 -15.52
N GLY A 8 -2.80 26.30 -14.57
CA GLY A 8 -1.90 25.14 -14.56
C GLY A 8 -1.63 24.57 -13.17
N ARG A 9 -2.61 24.56 -12.25
CA ARG A 9 -2.47 23.85 -10.98
C ARG A 9 -2.78 22.37 -11.20
N GLY A 10 -1.77 21.56 -10.90
CA GLY A 10 -1.71 20.14 -11.16
C GLY A 10 -2.86 19.34 -10.58
N ARG A 11 -3.18 18.26 -11.29
CA ARG A 11 -3.97 17.13 -10.78
C ARG A 11 -3.20 15.86 -11.13
N VAL A 12 -2.08 15.65 -10.44
CA VAL A 12 -1.52 14.31 -10.24
C VAL A 12 -2.44 13.67 -9.21
N LEU A 13 -3.43 12.91 -9.68
CA LEU A 13 -4.19 12.02 -8.81
C LEU A 13 -3.24 10.87 -8.50
N ALA A 14 -2.62 10.92 -7.32
CA ALA A 14 -1.71 9.90 -6.83
C ALA A 14 -2.48 8.58 -6.63
N ILE A 15 -2.55 7.78 -7.68
CA ILE A 15 -2.64 6.33 -7.54
C ILE A 15 -1.23 5.92 -7.13
N CYS A 16 -0.96 5.83 -5.82
CA CYS A 16 0.28 5.23 -5.32
C CYS A 16 0.23 3.70 -5.56
N LEU A 17 0.32 3.30 -6.83
CA LEU A 17 0.82 1.99 -7.22
C LEU A 17 2.32 2.17 -7.41
N ILE A 18 3.10 1.93 -6.36
CA ILE A 18 4.55 1.82 -6.50
C ILE A 18 4.81 0.48 -7.19
N ILE A 19 4.97 0.51 -8.50
CA ILE A 19 5.53 -0.60 -9.27
C ILE A 19 7.05 -0.49 -9.12
N VAL A 20 7.62 -1.28 -8.21
CA VAL A 20 9.08 -1.42 -8.11
C VAL A 20 9.55 -2.31 -9.26
N PHE A 21 10.16 -1.71 -10.26
CA PHE A 21 11.01 -2.42 -11.22
C PHE A 21 12.33 -2.76 -10.52
N ALA A 22 12.52 -4.01 -10.10
CA ALA A 22 13.82 -4.51 -9.68
C ALA A 22 14.66 -4.81 -10.93
N LEU A 23 15.59 -3.91 -11.26
CA LEU A 23 16.71 -4.22 -12.15
C LEU A 23 17.73 -5.05 -11.37
N SER A 24 17.93 -6.29 -11.80
CA SER A 24 18.93 -7.21 -11.25
C SER A 24 20.34 -6.66 -11.46
N ILE A 25 20.97 -6.19 -10.38
CA ILE A 25 22.42 -6.01 -10.32
C ILE A 25 22.96 -7.14 -9.47
N SER A 26 23.54 -8.15 -10.12
CA SER A 26 24.30 -9.20 -9.45
C SER A 26 25.48 -8.56 -8.72
N SER A 27 25.39 -8.46 -7.39
CA SER A 27 26.57 -8.28 -6.54
C SER A 27 26.77 -9.55 -5.72
N CYS A 28 27.94 -10.14 -5.92
CA CYS A 28 28.43 -11.28 -5.17
C CYS A 28 28.71 -10.81 -3.74
N GLY A 29 27.98 -11.35 -2.77
CA GLY A 29 28.11 -11.03 -1.36
C GLY A 29 27.80 -12.26 -0.52
N SER A 30 28.78 -13.15 -0.42
CA SER A 30 28.80 -14.28 0.51
C SER A 30 28.66 -13.80 1.95
N GLN A 31 27.66 -14.29 2.70
CA GLN A 31 27.75 -14.59 4.15
C GLN A 31 26.79 -15.72 4.55
N ASN A 32 27.38 -16.88 4.83
CA ASN A 32 27.06 -17.86 5.87
C ASN A 32 25.59 -18.19 6.18
N ALA A 33 25.20 -19.38 5.73
CA ALA A 33 24.24 -20.23 6.42
C ALA A 33 24.79 -20.57 7.83
N GLY A 34 24.04 -20.25 8.88
CA GLY A 34 24.35 -20.70 10.25
C GLY A 34 23.65 -19.88 11.34
N SER A 35 22.75 -20.55 12.07
CA SER A 35 21.98 -20.07 13.24
C SER A 35 20.99 -18.93 13.01
N THR A 36 19.73 -19.29 12.79
CA THR A 36 18.59 -18.41 13.13
C THR A 36 18.57 -18.17 14.63
N ASN A 37 19.09 -17.03 15.07
CA ASN A 37 19.00 -16.59 16.46
C ASN A 37 17.52 -16.46 16.88
N VAL A 38 17.20 -16.81 18.13
CA VAL A 38 15.83 -16.77 18.69
C VAL A 38 15.16 -15.40 18.49
N SER A 39 15.94 -14.32 18.56
CA SER A 39 15.50 -12.93 18.34
C SER A 39 15.01 -12.66 16.92
N THR A 40 15.58 -13.34 15.92
CA THR A 40 15.20 -13.21 14.50
C THR A 40 13.85 -13.83 14.21
N GLY A 41 13.61 -15.03 14.78
CA GLY A 41 12.30 -15.70 14.67
C GLY A 41 11.17 -14.87 15.28
N GLN A 42 11.45 -14.12 16.37
CA GLN A 42 10.48 -13.23 17.00
C GLN A 42 10.16 -12.00 16.13
N LEU A 43 11.17 -11.37 15.52
CA LEU A 43 10.93 -10.24 14.60
C LEU A 43 10.18 -10.70 13.34
N GLN A 44 10.50 -11.87 12.79
CA GLN A 44 9.77 -12.45 11.66
C GLN A 44 8.32 -12.78 12.05
N SER A 45 8.08 -13.38 13.22
CA SER A 45 6.72 -13.65 13.70
C SER A 45 5.90 -12.36 13.86
N ALA A 46 6.54 -11.28 14.36
CA ALA A 46 5.89 -9.97 14.45
C ALA A 46 5.56 -9.40 13.06
N LEU A 47 6.46 -9.57 12.08
CA LEU A 47 6.23 -9.18 10.70
C LEU A 47 5.07 -9.97 10.07
N ASP A 48 5.05 -11.29 10.22
CA ASP A 48 3.96 -12.13 9.70
C ASP A 48 2.60 -11.71 10.27
N GLY A 49 2.55 -11.40 11.58
CA GLY A 49 1.36 -10.87 12.23
C GLY A 49 0.93 -9.52 11.66
N TYR A 50 1.89 -8.62 11.39
CA TYR A 50 1.63 -7.35 10.74
C TYR A 50 1.10 -7.53 9.32
N LEU A 51 1.75 -8.35 8.49
CA LEU A 51 1.38 -8.57 7.08
C LEU A 51 -0.04 -9.14 6.94
N LYS A 52 -0.43 -10.08 7.80
CA LYS A 52 -1.81 -10.61 7.85
C LYS A 52 -2.82 -9.53 8.23
N LYS A 53 -2.49 -8.69 9.22
CA LYS A 53 -3.36 -7.59 9.66
C LYS A 53 -3.50 -6.51 8.58
N ASP A 54 -2.40 -6.13 7.93
CA ASP A 54 -2.35 -5.20 6.80
C ASP A 54 -3.24 -5.69 5.65
N ALA A 55 -3.07 -6.95 5.23
CA ALA A 55 -3.87 -7.56 4.18
C ALA A 55 -5.36 -7.54 4.52
N ARG A 56 -5.73 -7.96 5.74
CA ARG A 56 -7.13 -7.95 6.19
C ARG A 56 -7.75 -6.55 6.18
N LEU A 57 -7.05 -5.54 6.72
CA LEU A 57 -7.58 -4.17 6.79
C LEU A 57 -7.76 -3.54 5.40
N LYS A 58 -6.91 -3.92 4.45
CA LYS A 58 -7.01 -3.48 3.05
C LYS A 58 -7.92 -4.36 2.19
N HIS A 59 -8.58 -5.37 2.76
CA HIS A 59 -9.40 -6.35 2.06
C HIS A 59 -8.65 -7.07 0.93
N TRP A 60 -7.39 -7.42 1.19
CA TRP A 60 -6.60 -8.30 0.35
C TRP A 60 -6.67 -9.74 0.90
N LYS A 61 -7.04 -10.67 0.02
CA LYS A 61 -6.86 -12.10 0.25
C LYS A 61 -5.40 -12.44 0.05
N LEU A 62 -4.69 -12.71 1.13
CA LEU A 62 -3.29 -13.14 1.11
C LEU A 62 -3.23 -14.61 0.68
N LEU A 63 -2.60 -14.87 -0.47
CA LEU A 63 -2.54 -16.21 -1.09
C LEU A 63 -1.23 -16.92 -0.78
N ASP A 64 -0.13 -16.17 -0.79
CA ASP A 64 1.21 -16.67 -0.48
C ASP A 64 2.04 -15.52 0.13
N THR A 65 3.02 -15.88 0.95
CA THR A 65 3.97 -14.94 1.52
C THR A 65 5.30 -15.63 1.70
N LYS A 66 6.35 -15.05 1.11
CA LYS A 66 7.73 -15.46 1.33
C LYS A 66 8.46 -14.33 2.01
N VAL A 67 9.18 -14.69 3.06
CA VAL A 67 9.98 -13.76 3.85
C VAL A 67 11.39 -14.32 3.91
N SER A 68 12.36 -13.54 3.44
CA SER A 68 13.77 -13.83 3.55
C SER A 68 14.45 -12.74 4.37
N ILE A 69 15.47 -13.09 5.14
CA ILE A 69 16.22 -12.10 5.91
C ILE A 69 17.36 -11.52 5.08
N LEU A 70 17.42 -10.19 4.98
CA LEU A 70 18.52 -9.48 4.32
C LEU A 70 19.60 -9.08 5.31
N SER A 71 19.21 -8.59 6.49
CA SER A 71 20.16 -8.20 7.53
C SER A 71 19.55 -8.27 8.91
N GLN A 72 20.41 -8.40 9.92
CA GLN A 72 20.03 -8.37 11.33
C GLN A 72 21.09 -7.70 12.18
N ARG A 73 20.65 -7.02 13.23
CA ARG A 73 21.53 -6.40 14.23
C ARG A 73 20.83 -6.36 15.58
N SER A 74 21.55 -6.79 16.61
CA SER A 74 21.25 -6.50 18.01
C SER A 74 22.22 -5.43 18.51
N SER A 75 21.73 -4.44 19.25
CA SER A 75 22.56 -3.40 19.85
C SER A 75 21.89 -2.85 21.10
N GLY A 76 22.41 -3.19 22.28
CA GLY A 76 21.80 -2.83 23.56
C GLY A 76 20.37 -3.41 23.67
N GLU A 77 19.42 -2.57 24.08
CA GLU A 77 18.00 -2.93 24.23
C GLU A 77 17.21 -2.89 22.91
N GLN A 78 17.87 -3.10 21.76
CA GLN A 78 17.22 -2.98 20.46
C GLN A 78 17.57 -4.12 19.51
N LEU A 79 16.52 -4.73 18.96
CA LEU A 79 16.58 -5.70 17.87
C LEU A 79 16.17 -5.04 16.56
N LYS A 80 16.93 -5.30 15.49
CA LYS A 80 16.65 -4.81 14.14
C LYS A 80 16.84 -5.93 13.14
N ALA A 81 15.94 -6.03 12.18
CA ALA A 81 16.13 -6.85 11.00
C ALA A 81 15.53 -6.16 9.77
N VAL A 82 16.09 -6.44 8.61
CA VAL A 82 15.51 -6.10 7.30
C VAL A 82 15.17 -7.41 6.61
N PHE A 83 13.94 -7.51 6.14
CA PHE A 83 13.41 -8.67 5.44
C PHE A 83 13.04 -8.28 4.02
N ASP A 84 13.39 -9.13 3.06
CA ASP A 84 12.81 -9.10 1.72
C ASP A 84 11.53 -9.93 1.74
N VAL A 85 10.44 -9.31 1.27
CA VAL A 85 9.08 -9.84 1.38
C VAL A 85 8.44 -9.90 0.01
N GLU A 86 8.12 -11.10 -0.45
CA GLU A 86 7.23 -11.35 -1.58
C GLU A 86 5.83 -11.69 -1.04
N ARG A 87 4.81 -10.94 -1.47
CA ARG A 87 3.39 -11.26 -1.19
C ARG A 87 2.65 -11.51 -2.48
N LYS A 88 1.83 -12.56 -2.47
CA LYS A 88 0.86 -12.85 -3.52
C LYS A 88 -0.54 -12.62 -2.99
N TYR A 89 -1.35 -11.82 -3.67
CA TYR A 89 -2.68 -11.44 -3.18
C TYR A 89 -3.71 -11.25 -4.31
N ARG A 90 -4.98 -11.19 -3.92
CA ARG A 90 -6.14 -10.74 -4.72
C ARG A 90 -7.06 -9.88 -3.87
N LEU A 91 -7.90 -9.04 -4.49
CA LEU A 91 -8.95 -8.36 -3.73
C LEU A 91 -9.95 -9.39 -3.18
N ASP A 92 -10.30 -9.24 -1.91
CA ASP A 92 -11.21 -10.13 -1.19
C ASP A 92 -12.67 -9.64 -1.33
N TYR A 93 -13.15 -9.64 -2.58
CA TYR A 93 -14.51 -9.27 -2.94
C TYR A 93 -15.01 -10.17 -4.08
N ASP A 94 -16.32 -10.45 -4.09
CA ASP A 94 -16.92 -11.29 -5.13
C ASP A 94 -17.10 -10.55 -6.46
N LYS A 95 -17.34 -9.24 -6.41
CA LYS A 95 -17.54 -8.37 -7.59
C LYS A 95 -17.10 -6.94 -7.31
N ALA A 96 -16.73 -6.22 -8.37
CA ALA A 96 -16.24 -4.85 -8.27
C ALA A 96 -17.24 -3.89 -7.59
N GLU A 97 -18.54 -4.08 -7.76
CA GLU A 97 -19.59 -3.21 -7.21
C GLU A 97 -19.65 -3.19 -5.68
N ASP A 98 -19.15 -4.23 -5.02
CA ASP A 98 -19.12 -4.30 -3.56
C ASP A 98 -17.92 -3.57 -2.97
N ILE A 99 -16.94 -3.20 -3.81
CA ILE A 99 -15.73 -2.50 -3.37
C ILE A 99 -16.07 -1.04 -3.06
N PRO A 100 -15.69 -0.52 -1.88
CA PRO A 100 -16.01 0.84 -1.46
C PRO A 100 -15.68 1.93 -2.50
N ALA A 101 -14.56 1.78 -3.20
CA ALA A 101 -14.13 2.71 -4.24
C ALA A 101 -15.11 2.79 -5.43
N LEU A 102 -15.70 1.68 -5.86
CA LEU A 102 -16.69 1.71 -6.95
C LEU A 102 -18.07 2.07 -6.41
N LYS A 103 -18.42 1.57 -5.22
CA LYS A 103 -19.68 1.87 -4.55
C LYS A 103 -19.90 3.38 -4.35
N GLY A 104 -18.88 4.11 -3.90
CA GLY A 104 -18.95 5.57 -3.74
C GLY A 104 -19.18 6.31 -5.07
N ARG A 105 -18.52 5.86 -6.15
CA ARG A 105 -18.71 6.44 -7.49
C ARG A 105 -20.11 6.18 -8.04
N LEU A 106 -20.65 4.97 -7.81
CA LEU A 106 -22.00 4.60 -8.20
C LEU A 106 -23.05 5.38 -7.42
N ALA A 107 -22.82 5.60 -6.12
CA ALA A 107 -23.69 6.42 -5.27
C ALA A 107 -23.78 7.87 -5.79
N PHE A 108 -22.65 8.50 -6.14
CA PHE A 108 -22.66 9.83 -6.76
C PHE A 108 -23.50 9.87 -8.04
N LEU A 109 -23.34 8.86 -8.90
CA LEU A 109 -24.11 8.79 -10.13
C LEU A 109 -25.60 8.64 -9.83
N LYS A 110 -25.98 7.82 -8.84
CA LYS A 110 -27.37 7.67 -8.41
C LYS A 110 -27.99 8.99 -7.97
N ASP A 111 -27.26 9.80 -7.21
CA ASP A 111 -27.76 11.05 -6.63
C ASP A 111 -27.85 12.18 -7.67
N TYR A 112 -26.88 12.25 -8.60
CA TYR A 112 -26.72 13.41 -9.48
C TYR A 112 -27.05 13.14 -10.95
N ARG A 113 -27.37 11.91 -11.38
CA ARG A 113 -27.60 11.56 -12.80
C ARG A 113 -28.49 12.55 -13.56
N ASN A 114 -29.58 13.01 -12.95
CA ASN A 114 -30.55 13.91 -13.57
C ASN A 114 -30.12 15.39 -13.58
N ARG A 115 -29.02 15.72 -12.88
CA ARG A 115 -28.44 17.06 -12.77
C ARG A 115 -27.17 17.22 -13.62
N LEU A 116 -26.63 16.13 -14.16
CA LEU A 116 -25.43 16.14 -15.00
C LEU A 116 -25.79 16.46 -16.45
N SER A 117 -24.94 17.27 -17.11
CA SER A 117 -24.97 17.39 -18.58
C SER A 117 -24.68 16.04 -19.25
N LYS A 118 -24.99 15.91 -20.55
CA LYS A 118 -24.67 14.69 -21.32
C LYS A 118 -23.18 14.37 -21.28
N GLU A 119 -22.32 15.37 -21.38
CA GLU A 119 -20.86 15.26 -21.35
C GLU A 119 -20.35 14.87 -19.97
N GLN A 120 -20.91 15.47 -18.91
CA GLN A 120 -20.60 15.10 -17.53
C GLN A 120 -20.98 13.65 -17.24
N LEU A 121 -22.19 13.25 -17.66
CA LEU A 121 -22.66 11.87 -17.53
C LEU A 121 -21.77 10.89 -18.31
N LYS A 122 -21.32 11.26 -19.51
CA LYS A 122 -20.36 10.47 -20.30
C LYS A 122 -19.03 10.30 -19.56
N ARG A 123 -18.49 11.37 -18.95
CA ARG A 123 -17.25 11.30 -18.16
C ARG A 123 -17.41 10.41 -16.93
N ALA A 124 -18.49 10.58 -16.16
CA ALA A 124 -18.77 9.74 -14.99
C ALA A 124 -18.84 8.25 -15.36
N LYS A 125 -19.61 7.92 -16.40
CA LYS A 125 -19.75 6.53 -16.88
C LYS A 125 -18.41 5.95 -17.35
N LYS A 126 -17.59 6.75 -18.04
CA LYS A 126 -16.26 6.31 -18.46
C LYS A 126 -15.37 5.98 -17.25
N ASP A 127 -15.30 6.88 -16.27
CA ASP A 127 -14.52 6.66 -15.03
C ASP A 127 -14.99 5.41 -14.28
N ILE A 128 -16.30 5.28 -14.05
CA ILE A 128 -16.91 4.11 -13.41
C ILE A 128 -16.58 2.81 -14.16
N ASN A 129 -16.59 2.83 -15.48
CA ASN A 129 -16.29 1.64 -16.27
C ASN A 129 -14.80 1.25 -16.21
N VAL A 130 -13.89 2.23 -16.17
CA VAL A 130 -12.46 1.97 -15.94
C VAL A 130 -12.25 1.36 -14.57
N TRP A 131 -12.81 1.97 -13.52
CA TRP A 131 -12.72 1.41 -12.16
C TRP A 131 -13.31 0.01 -12.06
N ARG A 132 -14.48 -0.23 -12.66
CA ARG A 132 -15.09 -1.57 -12.68
C ARG A 132 -14.17 -2.60 -13.37
N HIS A 133 -13.59 -2.23 -14.50
CA HIS A 133 -12.67 -3.10 -15.23
C HIS A 133 -11.46 -3.45 -14.35
N ASP A 134 -10.75 -2.44 -13.85
CA ASP A 134 -9.51 -2.63 -13.09
C ASP A 134 -9.77 -3.42 -11.80
N LEU A 135 -10.87 -3.13 -11.10
CA LEU A 135 -11.23 -3.85 -9.89
C LEU A 135 -11.59 -5.31 -10.15
N ASN A 136 -12.27 -5.63 -11.25
CA ASN A 136 -12.52 -7.02 -11.63
C ASN A 136 -11.22 -7.75 -11.97
N GLU A 137 -10.25 -7.07 -12.58
CA GLU A 137 -8.91 -7.61 -12.78
C GLU A 137 -8.23 -7.92 -11.43
N TYR A 138 -8.27 -7.01 -10.47
CA TYR A 138 -7.69 -7.24 -9.14
C TYR A 138 -8.40 -8.33 -8.31
N ILE A 139 -9.69 -8.57 -8.56
CA ILE A 139 -10.44 -9.69 -7.96
C ILE A 139 -10.01 -11.03 -8.58
N SER A 140 -9.84 -11.07 -9.91
CA SER A 140 -9.64 -12.32 -10.65
C SER A 140 -8.17 -12.72 -10.83
N THR A 141 -7.26 -11.76 -10.82
CA THR A 141 -5.85 -11.94 -11.17
C THR A 141 -4.94 -11.81 -9.95
N ASP A 142 -4.08 -12.81 -9.76
CA ASP A 142 -3.02 -12.79 -8.74
C ASP A 142 -2.06 -11.63 -8.96
N GLN A 143 -1.88 -10.82 -7.91
CA GLN A 143 -0.91 -9.74 -7.89
C GLN A 143 0.29 -10.13 -7.03
N ARG A 144 1.47 -9.63 -7.39
CA ARG A 144 2.70 -9.80 -6.61
C ARG A 144 3.26 -8.45 -6.19
N ILE A 145 3.58 -8.31 -4.90
CA ILE A 145 4.34 -7.17 -4.36
C ILE A 145 5.62 -7.70 -3.75
N PHE A 146 6.71 -6.98 -4.02
CA PHE A 146 8.01 -7.14 -3.39
C PHE A 146 8.30 -5.92 -2.53
N ALA A 147 8.81 -6.12 -1.31
CA ALA A 147 9.13 -5.03 -0.40
C ALA A 147 10.29 -5.32 0.56
N ASN A 148 11.21 -4.36 0.60
CA ASN A 148 12.11 -3.99 1.69
C ASN A 148 11.41 -3.70 3.03
N ILE A 149 11.22 -4.65 3.96
CA ILE A 149 10.61 -4.32 5.27
C ILE A 149 11.61 -4.41 6.41
N LYS A 150 11.85 -3.26 7.05
CA LYS A 150 12.64 -3.16 8.28
C LYS A 150 11.73 -3.29 9.50
N VAL A 151 12.12 -4.15 10.42
CA VAL A 151 11.47 -4.32 11.72
C VAL A 151 12.42 -3.89 12.82
N VAL A 152 11.93 -3.05 13.73
CA VAL A 152 12.67 -2.56 14.90
C VAL A 152 11.85 -2.88 16.14
N GLY A 153 12.45 -3.49 17.14
CA GLY A 153 11.81 -3.80 18.42
C GLY A 153 12.73 -3.56 19.60
N LYS A 154 12.14 -3.46 20.80
CA LYS A 154 12.90 -3.42 22.06
C LYS A 154 13.23 -4.85 22.48
N SER A 155 14.44 -5.10 22.95
CA SER A 155 14.80 -6.35 23.63
C SER A 155 14.70 -6.20 25.14
N ASP A 156 14.35 -7.29 25.82
CA ASP A 156 14.57 -7.43 27.26
C ASP A 156 16.01 -7.87 27.57
N SER A 157 16.33 -8.07 28.85
CA SER A 157 17.66 -8.51 29.31
C SER A 157 18.07 -9.90 28.80
N GLY A 158 17.15 -10.67 28.21
CA GLY A 158 17.41 -11.98 27.59
C GLY A 158 17.42 -11.93 26.06
N GLU A 159 17.59 -10.74 25.47
CA GLU A 159 17.55 -10.50 24.02
C GLU A 159 16.21 -10.90 23.36
N ARG A 160 15.13 -11.00 24.14
CA ARG A 160 13.81 -11.34 23.62
C ARG A 160 13.06 -10.07 23.25
N LEU A 161 12.34 -10.13 22.14
CA LEU A 161 11.47 -9.04 21.71
C LEU A 161 10.39 -8.77 22.78
N VAL A 162 10.37 -7.55 23.30
CA VAL A 162 9.30 -7.09 24.20
C VAL A 162 7.98 -7.07 23.42
N PRO A 163 6.91 -7.74 23.91
CA PRO A 163 5.62 -7.78 23.23
C PRO A 163 5.08 -6.39 22.88
N GLY A 164 4.59 -6.22 21.65
CA GLY A 164 4.03 -4.94 21.18
C GLY A 164 5.06 -3.84 20.89
N SER A 165 6.36 -4.09 21.10
CA SER A 165 7.41 -3.10 20.83
C SER A 165 7.81 -2.99 19.36
N ALA A 166 7.46 -3.99 18.53
CA ALA A 166 7.79 -4.02 17.12
C ALA A 166 7.20 -2.81 16.36
N ARG A 167 8.02 -2.22 15.50
CA ARG A 167 7.67 -1.14 14.56
C ARG A 167 8.17 -1.53 13.18
N PHE A 168 7.37 -1.22 12.17
CA PHE A 168 7.57 -1.65 10.80
C PHE A 168 7.85 -0.44 9.93
N TYR A 169 8.76 -0.61 8.97
CA TYR A 169 9.13 0.44 8.04
C TYR A 169 9.33 -0.15 6.65
N ILE A 170 8.88 0.55 5.62
CA ILE A 170 9.10 0.19 4.23
C ILE A 170 10.28 0.96 3.66
N GLU A 171 11.08 0.28 2.86
CA GLU A 171 12.16 0.89 2.09
C GLU A 171 11.62 1.93 1.10
N THR A 172 12.30 3.07 1.02
CA THR A 172 11.98 4.19 0.12
C THR A 172 13.27 4.87 -0.31
N ASP A 173 13.18 5.69 -1.36
CA ASP A 173 14.28 6.53 -1.80
C ASP A 173 14.66 7.56 -0.72
N GLY A 174 15.95 7.68 -0.45
CA GLY A 174 16.52 8.67 0.46
C GLY A 174 16.62 10.07 -0.17
N THR A 175 16.89 11.07 0.67
CA THR A 175 16.93 12.47 0.24
C THR A 175 18.24 12.90 -0.42
N ILE A 176 19.26 12.04 -0.42
CA ILE A 176 20.60 12.34 -0.94
C ILE A 176 21.11 11.16 -1.77
N GLY A 177 21.26 11.34 -3.09
CA GLY A 177 21.76 10.29 -4.01
C GLY A 177 20.93 9.00 -3.99
N ASN A 178 21.56 7.87 -4.34
CA ASN A 178 20.95 6.53 -4.26
C ASN A 178 20.92 5.97 -2.82
N SER A 179 20.66 6.82 -1.82
CA SER A 179 20.58 6.38 -0.43
C SER A 179 19.27 5.67 -0.15
N ILE A 180 19.31 4.68 0.74
CA ILE A 180 18.11 3.98 1.21
C ILE A 180 17.57 4.69 2.45
N ALA A 181 16.28 5.03 2.42
CA ALA A 181 15.53 5.49 3.58
C ALA A 181 14.43 4.48 3.95
N TYR A 182 13.85 4.67 5.14
CA TYR A 182 12.79 3.82 5.65
C TYR A 182 11.63 4.68 6.16
N ALA A 183 10.46 4.55 5.55
CA ALA A 183 9.23 5.23 5.95
C ALA A 183 8.41 4.35 6.91
N PRO A 184 7.79 4.91 7.95
CA PRO A 184 6.98 4.13 8.89
C PRO A 184 5.77 3.51 8.20
N LEU A 185 5.46 2.28 8.59
CA LEU A 185 4.24 1.56 8.22
C LEU A 185 3.32 1.48 9.45
N ASP A 186 2.31 2.36 9.53
CA ASP A 186 1.27 2.28 10.56
C ASP A 186 -0.04 1.73 9.98
N ILE A 187 -0.62 0.76 10.67
CA ILE A 187 -1.94 0.22 10.36
C ILE A 187 -3.05 1.26 10.50
N LYS A 188 -2.82 2.33 11.27
CA LYS A 188 -3.77 3.44 11.44
C LYS A 188 -3.89 4.31 10.19
N ASP A 189 -2.89 4.26 9.31
CA ASP A 189 -2.89 5.01 8.05
C ASP A 189 -3.69 4.29 6.95
N ILE A 190 -4.18 3.08 7.23
CA ILE A 190 -5.05 2.33 6.32
C ILE A 190 -6.47 2.89 6.44
N PRO A 191 -7.05 3.47 5.37
CA PRO A 191 -8.37 4.08 5.43
C PRO A 191 -9.47 3.03 5.65
N THR A 192 -10.54 3.40 6.35
CA THR A 192 -11.70 2.52 6.50
C THR A 192 -12.48 2.40 5.19
N PRO A 193 -13.31 1.35 4.99
CA PRO A 193 -14.21 1.25 3.85
C PRO A 193 -15.08 2.50 3.64
N GLU A 194 -15.61 3.08 4.72
CA GLU A 194 -16.45 4.28 4.67
C GLU A 194 -15.67 5.51 4.21
N GLU A 195 -14.41 5.65 4.64
CA GLU A 195 -13.52 6.72 4.19
C GLU A 195 -13.19 6.59 2.70
N VAL A 196 -12.94 5.37 2.23
CA VAL A 196 -12.71 5.08 0.81
C VAL A 196 -13.96 5.38 -0.01
N GLU A 197 -15.14 4.95 0.43
CA GLU A 197 -16.42 5.19 -0.25
C GLU A 197 -16.70 6.70 -0.37
N ARG A 198 -16.54 7.45 0.72
CA ARG A 198 -16.71 8.91 0.74
C ARG A 198 -15.70 9.61 -0.16
N SER A 199 -14.42 9.23 -0.09
CA SER A 199 -13.38 9.82 -0.95
C SER A 199 -13.65 9.54 -2.44
N ALA A 200 -14.11 8.34 -2.77
CA ALA A 200 -14.49 7.96 -4.12
C ALA A 200 -15.69 8.74 -4.66
N TYR A 201 -16.70 8.98 -3.81
CA TYR A 201 -17.86 9.83 -4.13
C TYR A 201 -17.42 11.25 -4.50
N GLU A 202 -16.55 11.87 -3.69
CA GLU A 202 -16.05 13.21 -3.96
C GLU A 202 -15.07 13.26 -5.13
N SER A 203 -14.32 12.18 -5.37
CA SER A 203 -13.42 12.07 -6.52
C SER A 203 -14.19 12.17 -7.84
N ILE A 204 -15.32 11.47 -7.98
CA ILE A 204 -16.10 11.52 -9.22
C ILE A 204 -16.82 12.85 -9.42
N ARG A 205 -17.23 13.53 -8.34
CA ARG A 205 -17.72 14.93 -8.39
C ARG A 205 -16.68 15.84 -9.05
N ASN A 206 -15.42 15.70 -8.65
CA ASN A 206 -14.30 16.45 -9.23
C ASN A 206 -14.02 16.06 -10.70
N THR A 207 -14.13 14.76 -11.04
CA THR A 207 -13.95 14.24 -12.40
C THR A 207 -14.99 14.80 -13.37
N VAL A 208 -16.24 14.96 -12.95
CA VAL A 208 -17.28 15.55 -13.81
C VAL A 208 -17.22 17.08 -13.87
N GLY A 209 -16.45 17.71 -12.98
CA GLY A 209 -16.33 19.17 -12.89
C GLY A 209 -17.56 19.83 -12.28
N MET A 210 -18.23 19.16 -11.33
CA MET A 210 -19.33 19.74 -10.57
C MET A 210 -18.73 20.60 -9.44
N ALA A 211 -19.17 21.85 -9.33
CA ALA A 211 -18.77 22.73 -8.23
C ALA A 211 -19.19 22.10 -6.88
N PRO A 212 -18.44 22.36 -5.79
CA PRO A 212 -18.80 21.89 -4.46
C PRO A 212 -20.21 22.30 -4.04
#